data_AF-A0A0G2JAY2-F1
#
_entry.id   AF-A0A0G2JAY2-F1
#
_cell.length_a   1.000
_cell.length_b   1.000
_cell.length_c   1.000
_cell.angle_alpha   90.00
_cell.angle_beta   90.00
_cell.angle_gamma   90.00
#
_symmetry.space_group_name_H-M   'P 1'
#
loop_
_entity.id
_entity.type
_entity.pdbx_description
1 polymer ?
#
loop_
_entity_poly.entity_id
_entity_poly.type
_entity_poly.pdbx_seq_one_letter_code
_entity_poly.pdbx_strand_id
1 'polypeptide(L)'
;MAITGASGFQNYFPTLTRMLGYNEPNLPPPRRAPLHLHGHLQPLPLPSDRLRNRFWFFIYPIPVTNVSFTIFRTIDNSAFGPCCFSFFLMMFVFAMNGTCYSWIASVIPRPPAKRAAAYAFINAVLAVAMALTLRWYWVRQNRQLERLEEVDVPLGEREMRKLRRTAETEGMGLEQARILQKGFRYMI
;
A
#
# COMPACT_ATOMS: atom_id res chain seq x y z
N MET A 1 -12.17 -2.40 -1.41
CA MET A 1 -10.92 -1.74 -1.85
C MET A 1 -10.01 -1.28 -0.69
N ALA A 2 -10.35 -1.49 0.60
CA ALA A 2 -9.39 -1.31 1.70
C ALA A 2 -8.28 -2.39 1.73
N ILE A 3 -8.59 -3.58 1.23
CA ILE A 3 -7.71 -4.75 1.12
C ILE A 3 -6.46 -4.45 0.28
N THR A 4 -6.66 -3.85 -0.91
CA THR A 4 -5.57 -3.47 -1.82
C THR A 4 -4.71 -2.36 -1.23
N GLY A 5 -5.32 -1.40 -0.53
CA GLY A 5 -4.58 -0.36 0.20
C GLY A 5 -3.69 -0.97 1.30
N ALA A 6 -4.23 -1.92 2.07
CA ALA A 6 -3.44 -2.65 3.06
C ALA A 6 -2.30 -3.45 2.41
N SER A 7 -2.50 -4.12 1.27
CA SER A 7 -1.43 -4.88 0.59
C SER A 7 -0.22 -4.05 0.14
N GLY A 8 -0.33 -2.71 0.12
CA GLY A 8 0.77 -1.81 -0.21
C GLY A 8 1.99 -1.91 0.71
N PHE A 9 1.85 -2.49 1.93
CA PHE A 9 3.00 -2.74 2.82
C PHE A 9 4.09 -3.58 2.15
N GLN A 10 3.73 -4.39 1.14
CA GLN A 10 4.69 -5.26 0.47
C GLN A 10 5.82 -4.47 -0.21
N ASN A 11 5.50 -3.28 -0.72
CA ASN A 11 6.44 -2.43 -1.43
C ASN A 11 7.49 -1.83 -0.48
N TYR A 12 7.17 -1.79 0.81
CA TYR A 12 8.02 -1.22 1.86
C TYR A 12 8.81 -2.28 2.63
N PHE A 13 8.64 -3.58 2.33
CA PHE A 13 9.41 -4.65 2.98
C PHE A 13 10.93 -4.45 2.93
N PRO A 14 11.54 -4.09 1.77
CA PRO A 14 12.98 -3.90 1.71
C PRO A 14 13.46 -2.78 2.64
N THR A 15 12.71 -1.68 2.68
CA THR A 15 13.02 -0.52 3.52
C THR A 15 12.84 -0.82 5.00
N LEU A 16 11.77 -1.52 5.38
CA LEU A 16 11.53 -1.93 6.77
C LEU A 16 12.61 -2.89 7.26
N THR A 17 13.03 -3.84 6.42
CA THR A 17 14.13 -4.76 6.76
C THR A 17 15.46 -4.03 6.99
N ARG A 18 15.71 -2.95 6.23
CA ARG A 18 16.91 -2.11 6.39
C ARG A 18 16.91 -1.33 7.71
N MET A 19 15.75 -0.85 8.17
CA MET A 19 15.61 -0.15 9.45
C MET A 19 15.91 -1.04 10.67
N LEU A 20 15.78 -2.36 10.54
CA LEU A 20 16.16 -3.32 11.59
C LEU A 20 17.68 -3.61 11.65
N GLY A 21 18.51 -2.87 10.93
CA GLY A 21 19.98 -2.96 11.01
C GLY A 21 20.62 -3.99 10.06
N TYR A 22 19.85 -4.62 9.17
CA TYR A 22 20.38 -5.50 8.13
C TYR A 22 20.78 -4.67 6.89
N ASN A 23 22.08 -4.37 6.77
CA ASN A 23 22.68 -3.58 5.68
C ASN A 23 23.22 -4.44 4.50
N GLU A 24 23.09 -5.76 4.56
CA GLU A 24 23.72 -6.68 3.62
C GLU A 24 22.82 -6.98 2.40
N PRO A 25 23.34 -6.86 1.15
CA PRO A 25 22.66 -7.36 -0.06
C PRO A 25 22.56 -8.90 -0.11
N ASN A 26 23.27 -9.59 0.78
CA ASN A 26 23.53 -11.02 0.72
C ASN A 26 22.71 -11.86 1.74
N LEU A 27 21.62 -11.33 2.29
CA LEU A 27 20.77 -12.14 3.16
C LEU A 27 19.99 -13.19 2.31
N PRO A 28 20.20 -14.50 2.56
CA PRO A 28 19.68 -15.54 1.67
C PRO A 28 18.14 -15.45 1.55
N PRO A 29 17.60 -15.63 0.33
CA PRO A 29 16.16 -15.55 0.05
C PRO A 29 15.22 -16.34 0.99
N PRO A 30 15.59 -17.48 1.60
CA PRO A 30 14.70 -18.21 2.51
C PRO A 30 14.28 -17.47 3.79
N ARG A 31 14.94 -16.39 4.24
CA ARG A 31 14.45 -15.61 5.40
C ARG A 31 13.37 -14.58 5.06
N ARG A 32 13.20 -14.28 3.77
CA ARG A 32 12.02 -13.57 3.21
C ARG A 32 10.85 -14.54 2.94
N ALA A 33 11.12 -15.85 2.94
CA ALA A 33 10.22 -16.87 2.41
C ALA A 33 9.14 -17.42 3.36
N PRO A 34 9.24 -17.45 4.72
CA PRO A 34 8.15 -18.04 5.51
C PRO A 34 6.85 -17.22 5.42
N LEU A 35 6.96 -15.94 5.02
CA LEU A 35 5.84 -15.04 4.84
C LEU A 35 5.07 -15.26 3.53
N HIS A 36 5.78 -15.57 2.45
CA HIS A 36 5.16 -15.82 1.13
C HIS A 36 4.72 -17.28 0.96
N LEU A 37 5.36 -18.25 1.63
CA LEU A 37 4.94 -19.65 1.55
C LEU A 37 3.58 -19.89 2.23
N HIS A 38 3.26 -19.15 3.30
CA HIS A 38 1.99 -19.37 4.00
C HIS A 38 0.77 -18.85 3.23
N GLY A 39 0.95 -17.93 2.28
CA GLY A 39 -0.09 -17.52 1.34
C GLY A 39 -0.57 -18.65 0.42
N HIS A 40 0.20 -19.73 0.30
CA HIS A 40 -0.16 -20.94 -0.44
C HIS A 40 -0.72 -22.07 0.45
N LEU A 41 -0.58 -21.97 1.78
CA LEU A 41 -0.93 -23.06 2.70
C LEU A 41 -2.37 -23.00 3.23
N GLN A 42 -3.12 -21.93 2.96
CA GLN A 42 -4.56 -21.89 3.20
C GLN A 42 -5.33 -22.12 1.89
N PRO A 43 -5.62 -23.38 1.52
CA PRO A 43 -6.71 -23.65 0.62
C PRO A 43 -8.02 -23.41 1.37
N LEU A 44 -8.36 -22.16 1.65
CA LEU A 44 -9.69 -21.75 2.11
C LEU A 44 -10.83 -22.06 1.11
N PRO A 45 -10.62 -22.16 -0.22
CA PRO A 45 -11.72 -22.46 -1.14
C PRO A 45 -12.32 -23.85 -0.92
N LEU A 46 -11.49 -24.85 -0.62
CA LEU A 46 -11.94 -26.24 -0.41
C LEU A 46 -12.90 -26.39 0.79
N PRO A 47 -12.55 -25.95 2.01
CA PRO A 47 -13.48 -25.94 3.14
C PRO A 47 -14.59 -24.88 2.99
N SER A 48 -14.34 -23.75 2.32
CA SER A 48 -15.38 -22.73 2.08
C SER A 48 -16.50 -23.25 1.17
N ASP A 49 -16.14 -23.95 0.09
CA ASP A 49 -17.10 -24.57 -0.81
C ASP A 49 -17.77 -25.79 -0.17
N ARG A 50 -17.07 -26.51 0.72
CA ARG A 50 -17.64 -27.65 1.47
C ARG A 50 -18.61 -27.20 2.57
N LEU A 51 -18.36 -26.08 3.24
CA LEU A 51 -19.18 -25.57 4.34
C LEU A 51 -20.28 -24.60 3.88
N ARG A 52 -20.33 -24.24 2.59
CA ARG A 52 -21.27 -23.24 1.98
C ARG A 52 -21.35 -21.87 2.69
N ASN A 53 -20.52 -21.62 3.71
CA ASN A 53 -20.58 -20.47 4.60
C ASN A 53 -19.47 -19.46 4.27
N ARG A 54 -19.56 -18.82 3.11
CA ARG A 54 -18.54 -17.89 2.58
C ARG A 54 -18.34 -16.62 3.44
N PHE A 55 -19.38 -16.20 4.16
CA PHE A 55 -19.37 -15.01 5.00
C PHE A 55 -18.31 -15.07 6.12
N TRP A 56 -18.21 -16.18 6.84
CA TRP A 56 -17.26 -16.33 7.95
C TRP A 56 -15.80 -16.30 7.49
N PHE A 57 -15.53 -16.86 6.30
CA PHE A 57 -14.21 -16.82 5.68
C PHE A 57 -13.81 -15.43 5.18
N PHE A 58 -14.77 -14.55 4.92
CA PHE A 58 -14.51 -13.15 4.62
C PHE A 58 -14.29 -12.31 5.88
N ILE A 59 -15.02 -12.59 6.97
CA ILE A 59 -14.94 -11.81 8.21
C ILE A 59 -13.72 -12.15 9.06
N TYR A 60 -13.35 -13.43 9.21
CA TYR A 60 -12.25 -13.86 10.10
C TYR A 60 -10.89 -13.15 9.86
N PRO A 61 -10.45 -12.90 8.60
CA PRO A 61 -9.17 -12.20 8.35
C PRO A 61 -9.17 -10.72 8.77
N ILE A 62 -10.33 -10.08 8.89
CA ILE A 62 -10.44 -8.64 9.20
C ILE A 62 -9.90 -8.31 10.61
N PRO A 63 -10.34 -8.95 11.71
CA PRO A 63 -9.78 -8.67 13.03
C PRO A 63 -8.30 -9.08 13.12
N VAL A 64 -7.89 -10.18 12.49
CA VAL A 64 -6.49 -10.66 12.49
C VAL A 64 -5.54 -9.61 11.89
N THR A 65 -5.93 -9.02 10.76
CA THR A 65 -5.13 -7.97 10.10
C THR A 65 -5.11 -6.66 10.90
N ASN A 66 -6.21 -6.27 11.53
CA ASN A 66 -6.22 -5.08 12.41
C ASN A 66 -5.31 -5.25 13.63
N VAL A 67 -5.28 -6.44 14.22
CA VAL A 67 -4.36 -6.76 15.33
C VAL A 67 -2.90 -6.68 14.86
N SER A 68 -2.58 -7.22 13.68
CA SER A 68 -1.24 -7.08 13.08
C SER A 68 -0.77 -5.62 12.96
N PHE A 69 -1.60 -4.73 12.40
CA PHE A 69 -1.25 -3.32 12.27
C PHE A 69 -1.08 -2.62 13.62
N THR A 70 -1.87 -3.01 14.62
CA THR A 70 -1.75 -2.47 15.97
C THR A 70 -0.42 -2.90 16.59
N ILE A 71 -0.08 -4.19 16.50
CA ILE A 71 1.17 -4.74 17.00
C ILE A 71 2.38 -4.07 16.32
N PHE A 72 2.35 -3.95 14.99
CA PHE A 72 3.41 -3.29 14.22
C PHE A 72 3.64 -1.83 14.64
N ARG A 73 2.57 -1.11 14.99
CA ARG A 73 2.68 0.28 15.48
C ARG A 73 3.25 0.36 16.90
N THR A 74 2.95 -0.61 17.76
CA THR A 74 3.32 -0.58 19.18
C THR A 74 4.73 -1.09 19.48
N ILE A 75 5.34 -1.83 18.56
CA ILE A 75 6.69 -2.38 18.75
C ILE A 75 7.72 -1.34 18.33
N ASP A 76 8.57 -0.92 19.28
CA ASP A 76 9.81 -0.25 18.95
C ASP A 76 10.73 -1.22 18.19
N ASN A 77 11.39 -0.73 17.13
CA ASN A 77 12.13 -1.48 16.09
C ASN A 77 13.30 -2.38 16.55
N SER A 78 13.36 -2.75 17.83
CA SER A 78 14.50 -3.37 18.51
C SER A 78 14.42 -4.90 18.59
N ALA A 79 13.26 -5.53 18.31
CA ALA A 79 13.07 -6.98 18.41
C ALA A 79 12.65 -7.62 17.08
N PHE A 80 13.51 -8.46 16.50
CA PHE A 80 13.28 -9.17 15.23
C PHE A 80 12.03 -10.06 15.24
N GLY A 81 11.78 -10.78 16.36
CA GLY A 81 10.68 -11.75 16.47
C GLY A 81 9.27 -11.14 16.32
N PRO A 82 8.91 -10.12 17.12
CA PRO A 82 7.61 -9.46 17.05
C PRO A 82 7.30 -8.81 15.68
N CYS A 83 8.30 -8.25 14.99
CA CYS A 83 8.13 -7.73 13.63
C CYS A 83 7.79 -8.85 12.63
N CYS A 84 8.55 -9.96 12.63
CA CYS A 84 8.27 -11.11 11.76
C CYS A 84 6.87 -11.70 12.03
N PHE A 85 6.46 -11.78 13.29
CA PHE A 85 5.12 -12.23 13.68
C PHE A 85 4.03 -11.26 13.19
N SER A 86 4.24 -9.95 13.33
CA SER A 86 3.30 -8.93 12.84
C SER A 86 3.11 -9.04 11.32
N PHE A 87 4.21 -9.14 10.57
CA PHE A 87 4.17 -9.31 9.13
C PHE A 87 3.48 -10.63 8.72
N PHE A 88 3.63 -11.69 9.53
CA PHE A 88 2.97 -12.97 9.30
C PHE A 88 1.46 -12.83 9.46
N LEU A 89 0.98 -12.15 10.50
CA LEU A 89 -0.45 -11.88 10.68
C LEU A 89 -1.00 -10.94 9.57
N MET A 90 -0.18 -10.06 9.01
CA MET A 90 -0.59 -9.14 7.95
C MET A 90 -0.86 -9.86 6.62
N MET A 91 -0.21 -11.01 6.38
CA MET A 91 -0.41 -11.83 5.16
C MET A 91 -1.83 -12.38 5.02
N PHE A 92 -2.59 -12.53 6.11
CA PHE A 92 -3.98 -13.01 6.07
C PHE A 92 -4.91 -12.10 5.23
N VAL A 93 -4.49 -10.87 4.93
CA VAL A 93 -5.21 -9.97 4.01
C VAL A 93 -5.37 -10.59 2.60
N PHE A 94 -4.42 -11.41 2.16
CA PHE A 94 -4.45 -12.00 0.82
C PHE A 94 -5.49 -13.12 0.69
N ALA A 95 -5.75 -13.85 1.77
CA ALA A 95 -6.79 -14.88 1.81
C ALA A 95 -8.19 -14.31 1.51
N MET A 96 -8.44 -13.06 1.89
CA MET A 96 -9.71 -12.39 1.65
C MET A 96 -9.96 -12.09 0.15
N ASN A 97 -8.91 -11.91 -0.66
CA ASN A 97 -9.07 -11.62 -2.10
C ASN A 97 -9.76 -12.79 -2.83
N GLY A 98 -9.35 -14.03 -2.56
CA GLY A 98 -9.94 -15.22 -3.19
C GLY A 98 -11.44 -15.37 -2.91
N THR A 99 -11.84 -15.17 -1.65
CA THR A 99 -13.26 -15.22 -1.23
C THR A 99 -14.07 -14.08 -1.84
N CYS A 100 -13.49 -12.88 -2.00
CA CYS A 100 -14.16 -11.78 -2.68
C CYS A 100 -14.47 -12.11 -4.14
N TYR A 101 -13.49 -12.59 -4.90
CA TYR A 101 -13.69 -12.95 -6.30
C TYR A 101 -14.69 -14.11 -6.45
N SER A 102 -14.67 -15.11 -5.57
CA SER A 102 -15.66 -16.19 -5.62
C SER A 102 -17.09 -15.71 -5.30
N TRP A 103 -17.25 -14.71 -4.44
CA TRP A 103 -18.53 -14.10 -4.13
C TRP A 103 -19.04 -13.20 -5.27
N ILE A 104 -18.17 -12.39 -5.88
CA ILE A 104 -18.48 -11.60 -7.09
C ILE A 104 -18.90 -12.53 -8.24
N ALA A 105 -18.23 -13.66 -8.42
CA ALA A 105 -18.62 -14.64 -9.44
C ALA A 105 -20.03 -15.21 -9.21
N SER A 106 -20.49 -15.31 -7.96
CA SER A 106 -21.78 -15.90 -7.62
C SER A 106 -22.97 -14.97 -7.91
N VAL A 107 -22.77 -13.65 -7.87
CA VAL A 107 -23.81 -12.67 -8.21
C VAL A 107 -23.97 -12.48 -9.72
N ILE A 108 -22.99 -12.91 -10.52
CA ILE A 108 -23.04 -12.82 -11.98
C ILE A 108 -23.69 -14.09 -12.57
N PRO A 109 -24.83 -13.95 -13.30
CA PRO A 109 -25.49 -15.07 -13.97
C PRO A 109 -24.54 -15.82 -14.92
N ARG A 110 -24.66 -17.15 -15.00
CA ARG A 110 -23.97 -17.96 -16.03
C ARG A 110 -24.51 -17.51 -17.40
N PRO A 111 -23.71 -17.11 -18.41
CA PRO A 111 -22.54 -17.82 -18.99
C PRO A 111 -21.16 -17.31 -18.56
N PRO A 112 -20.08 -18.12 -18.71
CA PRO A 112 -18.71 -17.75 -18.30
C PRO A 112 -18.18 -16.50 -19.02
N ALA A 113 -18.59 -16.26 -20.27
CA ALA A 113 -18.21 -15.06 -21.04
C ALA A 113 -18.66 -13.76 -20.33
N LYS A 114 -19.86 -13.74 -19.74
CA LYS A 114 -20.39 -12.57 -19.01
C LYS A 114 -19.58 -12.28 -17.74
N ARG A 115 -19.09 -13.33 -17.07
CA ARG A 115 -18.22 -13.19 -15.88
C ARG A 115 -16.86 -12.60 -16.22
N ALA A 116 -16.22 -13.10 -17.28
CA ALA A 116 -14.94 -12.58 -17.75
C ALA A 116 -15.06 -11.10 -18.15
N ALA A 117 -16.10 -10.74 -18.91
CA ALA A 117 -16.38 -9.36 -19.30
C ALA A 117 -16.61 -8.45 -18.08
N ALA A 118 -17.34 -8.91 -17.08
CA ALA A 118 -17.55 -8.16 -15.84
C ALA A 118 -16.23 -7.92 -15.08
N TYR A 119 -15.35 -8.92 -14.97
CA TYR A 119 -14.03 -8.75 -14.36
C TYR A 119 -13.14 -7.77 -15.12
N ALA A 120 -13.13 -7.86 -16.46
CA ALA A 120 -12.41 -6.92 -17.31
C ALA A 120 -12.90 -5.48 -17.11
N PHE A 121 -14.23 -5.30 -17.04
CA PHE A 121 -14.81 -3.97 -16.82
C PHE A 121 -14.48 -3.41 -15.44
N ILE A 122 -14.55 -4.23 -14.38
CA ILE A 122 -14.16 -3.82 -13.02
C ILE A 122 -12.70 -3.35 -12.98
N ASN A 123 -11.79 -4.09 -13.63
CA ASN A 123 -10.38 -3.73 -13.67
C ASN A 123 -10.14 -2.47 -14.51
N ALA A 124 -10.78 -2.35 -15.67
CA ALA A 124 -10.68 -1.19 -16.54
C ALA A 124 -11.18 0.10 -15.85
N VAL A 125 -12.33 0.06 -15.18
CA VAL A 125 -12.86 1.21 -14.42
C VAL A 125 -11.88 1.64 -13.33
N LEU A 126 -11.27 0.68 -12.63
CA LEU A 126 -10.27 0.98 -11.61
C LEU A 126 -9.00 1.61 -12.21
N ALA A 127 -8.52 1.09 -13.33
CA ALA A 127 -7.35 1.62 -14.02
C ALA A 127 -7.59 3.06 -14.52
N VAL A 128 -8.77 3.33 -15.10
CA VAL A 128 -9.15 4.67 -15.54
C VAL A 128 -9.27 5.62 -14.35
N ALA A 129 -9.94 5.19 -13.26
CA ALA A 129 -10.03 5.99 -12.05
C ALA A 129 -8.65 6.32 -11.48
N MET A 130 -7.73 5.33 -11.44
CA MET A 130 -6.36 5.53 -10.97
C MET A 130 -5.56 6.49 -11.86
N ALA A 131 -5.71 6.37 -13.18
CA ALA A 131 -5.05 7.28 -14.12
C ALA A 131 -5.56 8.72 -13.97
N LEU A 132 -6.87 8.90 -13.81
CA LEU A 132 -7.47 10.22 -13.62
C LEU A 132 -7.10 10.84 -12.26
N THR A 133 -7.10 10.06 -11.18
CA THR A 133 -6.69 10.55 -9.86
C THR A 133 -5.21 10.90 -9.83
N LEU A 134 -4.36 10.09 -10.44
CA LEU A 134 -2.92 10.39 -10.57
C LEU A 134 -2.69 11.67 -11.37
N ARG A 135 -3.35 11.81 -12.53
CA ARG A 135 -3.27 13.03 -13.35
C ARG A 135 -3.75 14.26 -12.59
N TRP A 136 -4.90 14.17 -11.90
CA TRP A 136 -5.40 15.26 -11.08
C TRP A 136 -4.43 15.61 -9.94
N TYR A 137 -3.87 14.60 -9.28
CA TYR A 137 -2.90 14.79 -8.21
C TYR A 137 -1.63 15.48 -8.73
N TRP A 138 -1.12 15.08 -9.89
CA TRP A 138 0.08 15.70 -10.49
C TRP A 138 -0.15 17.12 -10.95
N VAL A 139 -1.28 17.41 -11.60
CA VAL A 139 -1.66 18.78 -11.96
C VAL A 139 -1.77 19.65 -10.70
N ARG A 140 -2.35 19.10 -9.63
CA ARG A 140 -2.43 19.80 -8.34
C ARG A 140 -1.06 20.05 -7.72
N GLN A 141 -0.13 19.09 -7.79
CA GLN A 141 1.23 19.23 -7.28
C GLN A 141 2.05 20.24 -8.10
N ASN A 142 1.97 20.20 -9.43
CA ASN A 142 2.62 21.18 -10.30
C ASN A 142 2.16 22.61 -10.00
N ARG A 143 0.85 22.82 -9.79
CA ARG A 143 0.32 24.12 -9.35
C ARG A 143 0.81 24.56 -7.97
N GLN A 144 1.11 23.61 -7.08
CA GLN A 144 1.69 23.92 -5.77
C GLN A 144 3.16 24.33 -5.90
N LEU A 145 3.93 23.65 -6.76
CA LEU A 145 5.31 24.01 -7.02
C LEU A 145 5.43 25.39 -7.68
N GLU A 146 4.58 25.70 -8.66
CA GLU A 146 4.53 27.05 -9.28
C GLU A 146 4.30 28.15 -8.25
N ARG A 147 3.44 27.93 -7.24
CA ARG A 147 3.21 28.89 -6.14
C ARG A 147 4.42 29.04 -5.20
N LEU A 148 5.22 27.99 -5.04
CA LEU A 148 6.42 28.01 -4.19
C LEU A 148 7.60 28.70 -4.90
N GLU A 149 7.61 28.69 -6.24
CA GLU A 149 8.61 29.35 -7.10
C GLU A 149 8.42 30.87 -7.19
N GLU A 150 7.19 31.36 -7.08
CA GLU A 150 6.86 32.79 -7.16
C GLU A 150 7.37 33.51 -5.91
N VAL A 151 8.55 34.15 -6.02
CA VAL A 151 9.27 34.79 -4.92
C VAL A 151 8.47 35.93 -4.28
N ASP A 152 7.57 36.55 -5.05
CA ASP A 152 6.80 37.73 -4.67
C ASP A 152 5.47 37.42 -3.94
N VAL A 153 5.09 36.14 -3.82
CA VAL A 153 3.88 35.73 -3.08
C VAL A 153 4.22 35.53 -1.60
N PRO A 154 3.54 36.21 -0.66
CA PRO A 154 3.74 35.95 0.76
C PRO A 154 3.28 34.52 1.09
N LEU A 155 4.25 33.65 1.37
CA LEU A 155 4.01 32.25 1.73
C LEU A 155 3.20 32.16 3.02
N GLY A 156 2.13 31.37 3.01
CA GLY A 156 1.37 31.09 4.22
C GLY A 156 2.19 30.26 5.22
N GLU A 157 1.90 30.37 6.52
CA GLU A 157 2.62 29.64 7.59
C GLU A 157 2.72 28.12 7.36
N ARG A 158 1.76 27.52 6.66
CA ARG A 158 1.74 26.08 6.36
C ARG A 158 2.80 25.70 5.31
N GLU A 159 3.07 26.57 4.36
CA GLU A 159 4.03 26.35 3.27
C GLU A 159 5.46 26.55 3.78
N MET A 160 5.68 27.58 4.61
CA MET A 160 6.94 27.76 5.33
C MET A 160 7.28 26.58 6.25
N ARG A 161 6.29 26.02 6.95
CA ARG A 161 6.49 24.81 7.76
C ARG A 161 6.88 23.58 6.93
N LYS A 162 6.32 23.43 5.72
CA LYS A 162 6.70 22.35 4.81
C LYS A 162 8.13 22.54 4.31
N LEU A 163 8.48 23.75 3.86
CA LEU A 163 9.83 24.08 3.40
C LEU A 163 10.88 23.85 4.49
N ARG A 164 10.58 24.24 5.75
CA ARG A 164 11.45 23.95 6.90
C ARG A 164 11.65 22.47 7.12
N ARG A 165 10.58 21.66 7.07
CA ARG A 165 10.71 20.21 7.19
C ARG A 165 11.55 19.60 6.08
N THR A 166 11.36 20.05 4.83
CA THR A 166 12.17 19.59 3.69
C THR A 166 13.63 19.97 3.87
N ALA A 167 13.91 21.22 4.26
CA ALA A 167 15.24 21.72 4.56
C ALA A 167 15.92 20.97 5.72
N GLU A 168 15.18 20.65 6.79
CA GLU A 168 15.66 19.86 7.93
C GLU A 168 15.98 18.41 7.53
N THR A 169 15.14 17.77 6.71
CA THR A 169 15.41 16.40 6.23
C THR A 169 16.58 16.31 5.26
N GLU A 170 16.83 17.37 4.49
CA GLU A 170 17.90 17.39 3.48
C GLU A 170 19.17 18.11 3.96
N GLY A 171 19.17 18.67 5.17
CA GLY A 171 20.32 19.38 5.74
C GLY A 171 20.72 20.67 5.01
N MET A 172 19.79 21.29 4.27
CA MET A 172 20.05 22.47 3.42
C MET A 172 19.42 23.75 3.99
N GLY A 173 19.95 24.92 3.60
CA GLY A 173 19.35 26.22 3.94
C GLY A 173 17.99 26.44 3.25
N LEU A 174 17.09 27.21 3.88
CA LEU A 174 15.73 27.48 3.38
C LEU A 174 15.70 28.07 1.96
N GLU A 175 16.65 28.94 1.64
CA GLU A 175 16.78 29.52 0.29
C GLU A 175 17.25 28.49 -0.74
N GLN A 176 18.13 27.57 -0.33
CA GLN A 176 18.67 26.52 -1.19
C GLN A 176 17.60 25.47 -1.52
N ALA A 177 16.76 25.11 -0.54
CA ALA A 177 15.59 24.28 -0.75
C ALA A 177 14.59 24.91 -1.73
N ARG A 178 14.47 26.25 -1.73
CA ARG A 178 13.60 26.99 -2.67
C ARG A 178 14.16 26.99 -4.09
N ILE A 179 15.48 27.10 -4.24
CA ILE A 179 16.15 27.01 -5.55
C ILE A 179 16.02 25.60 -6.14
N LEU A 180 16.09 24.55 -5.31
CA LEU A 180 15.98 23.16 -5.74
C LEU A 180 14.58 22.80 -6.26
N GLN A 181 13.55 23.46 -5.73
CA GLN A 181 12.18 23.34 -6.22
C GLN A 181 11.95 24.09 -7.54
N LYS A 182 12.84 25.03 -7.89
CA LYS A 182 12.71 25.87 -9.09
C LYS A 182 12.97 25.05 -10.35
N GLY A 183 11.94 24.90 -11.18
CA GLY A 183 11.98 24.13 -12.43
C GLY A 183 11.59 22.65 -12.27
N PHE A 184 11.32 22.17 -11.06
CA PHE A 184 10.86 20.80 -10.86
C PHE A 184 9.38 20.71 -11.29
N ARG A 185 9.11 19.96 -12.36
CA ARG A 185 7.75 19.68 -12.82
C ARG A 185 7.56 18.18 -12.94
N TYR A 186 6.47 17.68 -12.36
CA TYR A 186 6.03 16.31 -12.63
C TYR A 186 5.62 16.23 -14.10
N MET A 187 6.26 15.33 -14.85
CA MET A 187 5.92 15.05 -16.25
C MET A 187 4.51 14.47 -16.30
N ILE A 188 3.58 15.13 -16.98
CA ILE A 188 2.17 14.72 -17.08
C ILE A 188 1.99 13.79 -18.28
#